data_AF-A0A9P7EW25-F1
#
_entry.id   AF-A0A9P7EW25-F1
#
_cell.length_a   1.000
_cell.length_b   1.000
_cell.length_c   1.000
_cell.angle_alpha   90.00
_cell.angle_beta   90.00
_cell.angle_gamma   90.00
#
_symmetry.space_group_name_H-M   'P 1'
#
loop_
_entity.id
_entity.type
_entity.pdbx_description
1 polymer ?
#
loop_
_entity_poly.entity_id
_entity_poly.type
_entity_poly.pdbx_seq_one_letter_code
_entity_poly.pdbx_strand_id
1 'polypeptide(L)'
;MDSKMPSHIRHTALRAAHSAREEIVSIDAIDDARLRAMILTNLSPAILSVLCPHSGTIPVNDDPDYFFDSDRDLCYLEIIFTLARNSIWHPHLSQDRHIDQCTSMIPKYCNYEDYSQHAFCIAGILLRIAPEQTSDTSLDSVTEQQWWDVMRCAWYYVPYAIHRTRDFELLALVDGTKKYMQIASKSCLENLIRDVDRVVDMGLEIGPEMQGLEQAEGIITISVKELRTAASSMLEGF
;
A
#
# COMPACT_ATOMS: atom_id res chain seq x y z
N MET A 1 -10.13 4.85 -19.46
CA MET A 1 -10.48 3.65 -20.24
C MET A 1 -11.99 3.56 -20.29
N ASP A 2 -12.59 3.16 -21.41
CA ASP A 2 -14.05 3.08 -21.50
C ASP A 2 -14.53 1.83 -20.74
N SER A 3 -15.45 2.03 -19.80
CA SER A 3 -16.04 0.94 -19.02
C SER A 3 -16.92 -0.01 -19.85
N LYS A 4 -17.18 0.34 -21.12
CA LYS A 4 -17.83 -0.54 -22.10
C LYS A 4 -16.85 -1.49 -22.80
N MET A 5 -15.55 -1.31 -22.63
CA MET A 5 -14.56 -2.23 -23.20
C MET A 5 -14.63 -3.61 -22.56
N PRO A 6 -14.37 -4.69 -23.31
CA PRO A 6 -14.22 -6.03 -22.73
C PRO A 6 -13.23 -6.09 -21.56
N SER A 7 -13.54 -6.90 -20.55
CA SER A 7 -12.73 -7.07 -19.32
C SER A 7 -11.26 -7.41 -19.61
N HIS A 8 -11.00 -8.30 -20.57
CA HIS A 8 -9.63 -8.67 -20.96
C HIS A 8 -8.83 -7.50 -21.54
N ILE A 9 -9.47 -6.60 -22.30
CA ILE A 9 -8.82 -5.37 -22.82
C ILE A 9 -8.48 -4.45 -21.66
N ARG A 10 -9.41 -4.29 -20.71
CA ARG A 10 -9.17 -3.45 -19.54
C ARG A 10 -8.04 -4.00 -18.65
N HIS A 11 -8.05 -5.30 -18.39
CA HIS A 11 -6.99 -5.97 -17.64
C HIS A 11 -5.63 -5.81 -18.34
N THR A 12 -5.59 -6.00 -19.66
CA THR A 12 -4.35 -5.82 -20.45
C THR A 12 -3.82 -4.39 -20.35
N ALA A 13 -4.70 -3.39 -20.44
CA ALA A 13 -4.33 -1.99 -20.28
C ALA A 13 -3.83 -1.68 -18.85
N LEU A 14 -4.46 -2.25 -17.82
CA LEU A 14 -4.00 -2.14 -16.44
C LEU A 14 -2.60 -2.73 -16.27
N ARG A 15 -2.33 -3.92 -16.83
CA ARG A 15 -0.99 -4.54 -16.81
C ARG A 15 0.06 -3.72 -17.56
N ALA A 16 -0.33 -3.08 -18.66
CA ALA A 16 0.56 -2.17 -19.38
C ALA A 16 0.89 -0.93 -18.53
N ALA A 17 -0.10 -0.32 -17.88
CA ALA A 17 0.12 0.78 -16.95
C ALA A 17 0.97 0.36 -15.75
N HIS A 18 0.74 -0.83 -15.21
CA HIS A 18 1.56 -1.43 -14.16
C HIS A 18 3.02 -1.58 -14.58
N SER A 19 3.27 -2.06 -15.80
CA SER A 19 4.63 -2.22 -16.32
C SER A 19 5.38 -0.89 -16.48
N ALA A 20 4.65 0.20 -16.74
CA ALA A 20 5.21 1.55 -16.94
C ALA A 20 5.11 2.46 -15.70
N ARG A 21 4.76 1.91 -14.53
CA ARG A 21 4.39 2.70 -13.34
C ARG A 21 5.54 3.57 -12.80
N GLU A 22 6.79 3.10 -12.92
CA GLU A 22 7.96 3.85 -12.44
C GLU A 22 8.27 5.05 -13.36
N GLU A 23 7.98 4.95 -14.66
CA GLU A 23 8.06 6.07 -15.59
C GLU A 23 6.90 7.04 -15.39
N ILE A 24 5.69 6.53 -15.13
CA ILE A 24 4.50 7.34 -14.90
C ILE A 24 4.63 8.17 -13.61
N VAL A 25 5.23 7.64 -12.54
CA VAL A 25 5.37 8.41 -11.29
C VAL A 25 6.28 9.64 -11.47
N SER A 26 7.27 9.59 -12.39
CA SER A 26 8.19 10.69 -12.71
C SER A 26 7.65 11.67 -13.75
N ILE A 27 6.33 11.87 -13.78
CA ILE A 27 5.64 12.74 -14.74
C ILE A 27 6.04 14.22 -14.66
N ASP A 28 6.57 14.66 -13.52
CA ASP A 28 7.08 16.01 -13.30
C ASP A 28 8.33 16.32 -14.15
N ALA A 29 9.07 15.29 -14.57
CA ALA A 29 10.19 15.40 -15.49
C ALA A 29 9.77 15.64 -16.96
N ILE A 30 8.46 15.61 -17.27
CA ILE A 30 7.94 15.89 -18.62
C ILE A 30 7.86 17.41 -18.81
N ASP A 31 8.65 17.93 -19.77
CA ASP A 31 8.66 19.36 -20.12
C ASP A 31 7.33 19.86 -20.72
N ASP A 32 6.59 18.97 -21.39
CA ASP A 32 5.29 19.30 -21.96
C ASP A 32 4.21 19.37 -20.87
N ALA A 33 3.95 20.59 -20.40
CA ALA A 33 2.94 20.87 -19.39
C ALA A 33 1.52 20.44 -19.79
N ARG A 34 1.18 20.47 -21.09
CA ARG A 34 -0.17 20.07 -21.56
C ARG A 34 -0.30 18.55 -21.53
N LEU A 35 0.72 17.83 -21.97
CA LEU A 35 0.77 16.38 -21.90
C LEU A 35 0.71 15.91 -20.43
N ARG A 36 1.52 16.52 -19.57
CA ARG A 36 1.51 16.23 -18.12
C ARG A 36 0.13 16.44 -17.50
N ALA A 37 -0.51 17.58 -17.74
CA ALA A 37 -1.85 17.84 -17.23
C ALA A 37 -2.88 16.83 -17.75
N MET A 38 -2.81 16.49 -19.04
CA MET A 38 -3.69 15.48 -19.64
C MET A 38 -3.52 14.11 -18.99
N ILE A 39 -2.29 13.66 -18.73
CA ILE A 39 -2.04 12.38 -18.08
C ILE A 39 -2.56 12.40 -16.64
N LEU A 40 -2.25 13.43 -15.85
CA LEU A 40 -2.72 13.54 -14.46
C LEU A 40 -4.26 13.48 -14.38
N THR A 41 -4.96 14.22 -15.25
CA THR A 41 -6.43 14.28 -15.23
C THR A 41 -7.10 13.02 -15.77
N ASN A 42 -6.50 12.30 -16.73
CA ASN A 42 -7.17 11.19 -17.39
C ASN A 42 -6.72 9.80 -16.92
N LEU A 43 -5.49 9.65 -16.45
CA LEU A 43 -4.94 8.35 -16.12
C LEU A 43 -5.48 7.83 -14.78
N SER A 44 -5.50 8.67 -13.75
CA SER A 44 -6.04 8.35 -12.42
C SER A 44 -7.47 7.75 -12.48
N PRO A 45 -8.47 8.46 -13.05
CA PRO A 45 -9.82 7.90 -13.14
C PRO A 45 -9.90 6.70 -14.10
N ALA A 46 -9.04 6.64 -15.12
CA ALA A 46 -8.98 5.49 -16.02
C ALA A 46 -8.52 4.21 -15.32
N ILE A 47 -7.54 4.30 -14.41
CA ILE A 47 -7.08 3.17 -13.60
C ILE A 47 -8.23 2.66 -12.73
N LEU A 48 -8.96 3.54 -12.05
CA LEU A 48 -10.08 3.14 -11.20
C LEU A 48 -11.22 2.47 -11.99
N SER A 49 -11.50 2.94 -13.21
CA SER A 49 -12.55 2.39 -14.06
C SER A 49 -12.40 0.89 -14.39
N VAL A 50 -11.21 0.33 -14.21
CA VAL A 50 -10.94 -1.10 -14.40
C VAL A 50 -11.57 -1.97 -13.32
N LEU A 51 -11.64 -1.46 -12.08
CA LEU A 51 -12.18 -2.20 -10.94
C LEU A 51 -13.71 -2.13 -10.86
N CYS A 52 -14.27 -1.00 -11.26
CA CYS A 52 -15.70 -0.71 -11.14
C CYS A 52 -16.30 -0.31 -12.50
N PRO A 53 -16.38 -1.22 -13.49
CA PRO A 53 -16.83 -0.86 -14.83
C PRO A 53 -18.33 -0.49 -14.90
N HIS A 54 -19.15 -0.95 -13.95
CA HIS A 54 -20.58 -0.65 -13.91
C HIS A 54 -21.03 -0.31 -12.49
N SER A 55 -21.33 0.97 -12.24
CA SER A 55 -21.92 1.41 -10.98
C SER A 55 -23.35 0.85 -10.85
N GLY A 56 -23.58 -0.02 -9.87
CA GLY A 56 -24.92 -0.51 -9.49
C GLY A 56 -25.29 -1.94 -9.88
N THR A 57 -24.43 -2.68 -10.58
CA THR A 57 -24.64 -4.11 -10.84
C THR A 57 -23.68 -4.95 -9.99
N ILE A 58 -24.22 -5.88 -9.20
CA ILE A 58 -23.44 -6.91 -8.51
C ILE A 58 -23.01 -7.92 -9.58
N PRO A 59 -21.70 -8.03 -9.90
CA PRO A 59 -21.22 -9.04 -10.82
C PRO A 59 -21.49 -10.44 -10.25
N VAL A 60 -21.90 -11.37 -11.10
CA VAL A 60 -22.10 -12.78 -10.70
C VAL A 60 -20.72 -13.39 -10.37
N ASN A 61 -20.68 -14.42 -9.50
CA ASN A 61 -19.44 -15.02 -8.97
C ASN A 61 -18.45 -15.54 -10.04
N ASP A 62 -18.90 -15.69 -11.30
CA ASP A 62 -18.09 -16.14 -12.44
C ASP A 62 -17.87 -15.04 -13.52
N ASP A 63 -18.25 -13.79 -13.22
CA ASP A 63 -18.01 -12.67 -14.12
C ASP A 63 -16.52 -12.29 -14.10
N PRO A 64 -15.83 -12.12 -15.25
CA PRO A 64 -14.48 -11.54 -15.26
C PRO A 64 -14.41 -10.12 -14.67
N ASP A 65 -15.55 -9.45 -14.49
CA ASP A 65 -15.71 -8.21 -13.72
C ASP A 65 -16.10 -8.46 -12.25
N TYR A 66 -15.80 -9.65 -11.71
CA TYR A 66 -15.99 -9.95 -10.31
C TYR A 66 -15.41 -8.84 -9.42
N PHE A 67 -16.14 -8.54 -8.34
CA PHE A 67 -15.88 -7.34 -7.55
C PHE A 67 -14.45 -7.31 -6.99
N PHE A 68 -13.87 -8.48 -6.65
CA PHE A 68 -12.51 -8.61 -6.14
C PHE A 68 -11.73 -9.71 -6.86
N ASP A 69 -10.83 -9.35 -7.78
CA ASP A 69 -9.92 -10.28 -8.45
C ASP A 69 -8.50 -10.03 -7.92
N SER A 70 -7.90 -11.05 -7.27
CA SER A 70 -6.63 -10.87 -6.54
C SER A 70 -5.51 -10.33 -7.42
N ASP A 71 -5.35 -10.84 -8.64
CA ASP A 71 -4.26 -10.46 -9.54
C ASP A 71 -4.47 -9.06 -10.12
N ARG A 72 -5.69 -8.76 -10.57
CA ARG A 72 -6.09 -7.44 -11.06
C ARG A 72 -5.96 -6.40 -9.95
N ASP A 73 -6.48 -6.69 -8.77
CA ASP A 73 -6.51 -5.79 -7.63
C ASP A 73 -5.08 -5.53 -7.13
N LEU A 74 -4.21 -6.54 -7.15
CA LEU A 74 -2.79 -6.35 -6.85
C LEU A 74 -2.13 -5.42 -7.87
N CYS A 75 -2.34 -5.64 -9.17
CA CYS A 75 -1.81 -4.75 -10.23
C CYS A 75 -2.27 -3.31 -10.02
N TYR A 76 -3.54 -3.11 -9.69
CA TYR A 76 -4.09 -1.81 -9.35
C TYR A 76 -3.39 -1.21 -8.13
N LEU A 77 -3.32 -1.94 -7.01
CA LEU A 77 -2.73 -1.46 -5.76
C LEU A 77 -1.26 -1.09 -5.95
N GLU A 78 -0.49 -1.88 -6.69
CA GLU A 78 0.92 -1.58 -6.96
C GLU A 78 1.09 -0.32 -7.82
N ILE A 79 0.19 -0.04 -8.76
CA ILE A 79 0.17 1.24 -9.49
C ILE A 79 -0.08 2.38 -8.51
N ILE A 80 -1.18 2.34 -7.75
CA ILE A 80 -1.55 3.43 -6.83
C ILE A 80 -0.48 3.66 -5.77
N PHE A 81 0.06 2.58 -5.21
CA PHE A 81 1.18 2.62 -4.26
C PHE A 81 2.42 3.29 -4.86
N THR A 82 2.72 3.03 -6.13
CA THR A 82 3.84 3.67 -6.83
C THR A 82 3.55 5.14 -7.08
N LEU A 83 2.35 5.49 -7.58
CA LEU A 83 1.97 6.88 -7.84
C LEU A 83 1.98 7.74 -6.56
N ALA A 84 1.55 7.17 -5.43
CA ALA A 84 1.59 7.81 -4.12
C ALA A 84 3.02 8.12 -3.61
N ARG A 85 4.07 7.73 -4.33
CA ARG A 85 5.45 8.14 -4.01
C ARG A 85 5.76 9.57 -4.46
N ASN A 86 4.96 10.13 -5.37
CA ASN A 86 5.12 11.50 -5.85
C ASN A 86 3.87 12.30 -5.49
N SER A 87 4.04 13.35 -4.68
CA SER A 87 2.95 14.14 -4.13
C SER A 87 2.11 14.87 -5.17
N ILE A 88 2.60 15.03 -6.41
CA ILE A 88 1.79 15.55 -7.52
C ILE A 88 0.56 14.68 -7.80
N TRP A 89 0.63 13.38 -7.50
CA TRP A 89 -0.49 12.45 -7.70
C TRP A 89 -1.49 12.48 -6.55
N HIS A 90 -1.12 12.94 -5.35
CA HIS A 90 -1.99 12.84 -4.18
C HIS A 90 -3.37 13.50 -4.36
N PRO A 91 -3.49 14.73 -4.93
CA PRO A 91 -4.80 15.33 -5.18
C PRO A 91 -5.67 14.51 -6.14
N HIS A 92 -5.06 13.89 -7.16
CA HIS A 92 -5.77 13.06 -8.12
C HIS A 92 -6.22 11.73 -7.51
N LEU A 93 -5.33 11.07 -6.75
CA LEU A 93 -5.65 9.83 -6.05
C LEU A 93 -6.80 10.02 -5.04
N SER A 94 -6.82 11.17 -4.36
CA SER A 94 -7.89 11.57 -3.46
C SER A 94 -9.20 11.88 -4.21
N GLN A 95 -9.15 12.84 -5.13
CA GLN A 95 -10.32 13.34 -5.85
C GLN A 95 -11.03 12.25 -6.66
N ASP A 96 -10.26 11.34 -7.26
CA ASP A 96 -10.79 10.23 -8.03
C ASP A 96 -11.19 9.03 -7.16
N ARG A 97 -11.15 9.17 -5.82
CA ARG A 97 -11.66 8.21 -4.83
C ARG A 97 -10.87 6.90 -4.74
N HIS A 98 -9.57 6.93 -5.02
CA HIS A 98 -8.71 5.76 -4.82
C HIS A 98 -8.58 5.38 -3.34
N ILE A 99 -8.67 6.34 -2.42
CA ILE A 99 -8.67 6.10 -0.97
C ILE A 99 -9.91 5.31 -0.55
N ASP A 100 -11.10 5.74 -0.99
CA ASP A 100 -12.36 4.99 -0.77
C ASP A 100 -12.24 3.55 -1.27
N GLN A 101 -11.66 3.38 -2.46
CA GLN A 101 -11.47 2.06 -3.03
C GLN A 101 -10.52 1.20 -2.18
N CYS A 102 -9.37 1.74 -1.75
CA CYS A 102 -8.43 1.02 -0.90
C CYS A 102 -9.04 0.67 0.47
N THR A 103 -9.80 1.58 1.08
CA THR A 103 -10.53 1.32 2.32
C THR A 103 -11.57 0.21 2.16
N SER A 104 -12.30 0.19 1.04
CA SER A 104 -13.29 -0.86 0.74
C SER A 104 -12.68 -2.25 0.57
N MET A 105 -11.39 -2.30 0.23
CA MET A 105 -10.61 -3.53 0.03
C MET A 105 -10.10 -4.14 1.34
N ILE A 106 -10.03 -3.37 2.45
CA ILE A 106 -9.47 -3.83 3.73
C ILE A 106 -10.15 -5.11 4.24
N PRO A 107 -11.49 -5.21 4.36
CA PRO A 107 -12.14 -6.41 4.90
C PRO A 107 -11.89 -7.66 4.07
N LYS A 108 -11.53 -7.52 2.78
CA LYS A 108 -11.24 -8.65 1.91
C LYS A 108 -9.79 -9.10 2.04
N TYR A 109 -8.85 -8.16 2.02
CA TYR A 109 -7.43 -8.45 1.84
C TYR A 109 -6.60 -8.37 3.12
N CYS A 110 -7.14 -7.85 4.23
CA CYS A 110 -6.37 -7.68 5.47
C CYS A 110 -6.82 -8.64 6.60
N ASN A 111 -7.70 -9.60 6.29
CA ASN A 111 -8.17 -10.60 7.25
C ASN A 111 -7.34 -11.91 7.22
N TYR A 112 -6.48 -12.10 6.21
CA TYR A 112 -5.70 -13.32 6.01
C TYR A 112 -4.27 -13.00 5.54
N GLU A 113 -3.29 -13.77 6.01
CA GLU A 113 -1.86 -13.59 5.67
C GLU A 113 -1.55 -13.86 4.18
N ASP A 114 -2.40 -14.61 3.49
CA ASP A 114 -2.28 -14.95 2.06
C ASP A 114 -2.30 -13.71 1.14
N TYR A 115 -2.84 -12.58 1.61
CA TYR A 115 -2.93 -11.32 0.86
C TYR A 115 -2.04 -10.21 1.47
N SER A 116 -0.98 -10.62 2.18
CA SER A 116 -0.04 -9.71 2.83
C SER A 116 0.58 -8.68 1.88
N GLN A 117 0.79 -9.01 0.60
CA GLN A 117 1.25 -8.06 -0.42
C GLN A 117 0.23 -6.95 -0.70
N HIS A 118 -1.05 -7.29 -0.81
CA HIS A 118 -2.14 -6.31 -0.95
C HIS A 118 -2.21 -5.42 0.29
N ALA A 119 -2.16 -6.02 1.48
CA ALA A 119 -2.16 -5.29 2.75
C ALA A 119 -0.98 -4.31 2.84
N PHE A 120 0.22 -4.72 2.41
CA PHE A 120 1.39 -3.85 2.35
C PHE A 120 1.18 -2.64 1.43
N CYS A 121 0.65 -2.86 0.22
CA CYS A 121 0.34 -1.77 -0.70
C CYS A 121 -0.73 -0.83 -0.12
N ILE A 122 -1.81 -1.37 0.45
CA ILE A 122 -2.87 -0.59 1.10
C ILE A 122 -2.28 0.25 2.24
N ALA A 123 -1.50 -0.36 3.13
CA ALA A 123 -0.85 0.32 4.25
C ALA A 123 -0.06 1.53 3.76
N GLY A 124 0.82 1.34 2.79
CA GLY A 124 1.65 2.44 2.29
C GLY A 124 0.88 3.51 1.52
N ILE A 125 -0.19 3.17 0.79
CA ILE A 125 -1.06 4.15 0.15
C ILE A 125 -1.71 5.04 1.22
N LEU A 126 -2.37 4.41 2.20
CA LEU A 126 -3.12 5.14 3.22
C LEU A 126 -2.18 5.96 4.12
N LEU A 127 -1.04 5.42 4.54
CA LEU A 127 -0.08 6.12 5.39
C LEU A 127 0.59 7.32 4.70
N ARG A 128 0.69 7.33 3.37
CA ARG A 128 1.27 8.44 2.61
C ARG A 128 0.29 9.56 2.31
N ILE A 129 -0.95 9.19 2.01
CA ILE A 129 -1.97 10.16 1.58
C ILE A 129 -2.72 10.73 2.80
N ALA A 130 -2.82 9.99 3.91
CA ALA A 130 -3.49 10.44 5.13
C ALA A 130 -2.90 11.71 5.79
N PRO A 131 -1.56 11.87 5.93
CA PRO A 131 -0.98 13.00 6.65
C PRO A 131 -1.19 14.35 5.96
N GLU A 132 -1.33 14.35 4.64
CA GLU A 132 -1.46 15.58 3.84
C GLU A 132 -2.91 16.05 3.68
N GLN A 133 -3.87 15.20 4.03
CA GLN A 133 -5.30 15.47 3.83
C GLN A 133 -6.06 15.49 5.15
N THR A 134 -5.90 16.60 5.88
CA THR A 134 -6.51 16.84 7.21
C THR A 134 -8.05 16.90 7.25
N SER A 135 -8.74 16.57 6.14
CA SER A 135 -10.21 16.62 6.04
C SER A 135 -10.83 15.49 5.23
N ASP A 136 -10.08 14.41 4.94
CA ASP A 136 -10.57 13.34 4.07
C ASP A 136 -11.44 12.33 4.85
N THR A 137 -12.76 12.45 4.70
CA THR A 137 -13.77 11.67 5.45
C THR A 137 -13.68 10.15 5.24
N SER A 138 -12.95 9.71 4.20
CA SER A 138 -12.76 8.30 3.88
C SER A 138 -11.95 7.57 4.95
N LEU A 139 -10.87 8.19 5.42
CA LEU A 139 -9.99 7.58 6.41
C LEU A 139 -10.65 7.51 7.79
N ASP A 140 -11.55 8.44 8.10
CA ASP A 140 -12.36 8.43 9.32
C ASP A 140 -13.30 7.21 9.39
N SER A 141 -13.61 6.60 8.25
CA SER A 141 -14.41 5.37 8.19
C SER A 141 -13.63 4.10 8.53
N VAL A 142 -12.28 4.16 8.53
CA VAL A 142 -11.42 3.03 8.87
C VAL A 142 -11.32 2.91 10.39
N THR A 143 -11.90 1.84 10.93
CA THR A 143 -11.83 1.53 12.36
C THR A 143 -10.41 1.22 12.83
N GLU A 144 -10.13 1.39 14.12
CA GLU A 144 -8.82 1.01 14.70
C GLU A 144 -8.47 -0.46 14.45
N GLN A 145 -9.47 -1.36 14.50
CA GLN A 145 -9.29 -2.77 14.21
C GLN A 145 -8.85 -3.01 12.77
N GLN A 146 -9.50 -2.36 11.80
CA GLN A 146 -9.12 -2.44 10.39
C GLN A 146 -7.71 -1.90 10.15
N TRP A 147 -7.34 -0.80 10.79
CA TRP A 147 -5.97 -0.30 10.76
C TRP A 147 -4.98 -1.32 11.30
N TRP A 148 -5.27 -1.93 12.44
CA TRP A 148 -4.43 -2.99 13.00
C TRP A 148 -4.30 -4.20 12.07
N ASP A 149 -5.40 -4.64 11.46
CA ASP A 149 -5.42 -5.77 10.53
C ASP A 149 -4.56 -5.49 9.28
N VAL A 150 -4.60 -4.26 8.76
CA VAL A 150 -3.73 -3.79 7.66
C VAL A 150 -2.26 -3.86 8.08
N MET A 151 -1.90 -3.25 9.22
CA MET A 151 -0.51 -3.20 9.68
C MET A 151 0.06 -4.60 9.92
N ARG A 152 -0.70 -5.45 10.63
CA ARG A 152 -0.31 -6.83 10.94
C ARG A 152 -0.07 -7.64 9.66
N CYS A 153 -0.98 -7.58 8.69
CA CYS A 153 -0.82 -8.32 7.44
C CYS A 153 0.31 -7.76 6.58
N ALA A 154 0.54 -6.44 6.58
CA ALA A 154 1.65 -5.83 5.87
C ALA A 154 3.01 -6.31 6.38
N TRP A 155 3.20 -6.43 7.71
CA TRP A 155 4.45 -6.92 8.30
C TRP A 155 4.85 -8.32 7.85
N TYR A 156 3.87 -9.19 7.61
CA TYR A 156 4.14 -10.52 7.08
C TYR A 156 4.80 -10.48 5.70
N TYR A 157 4.51 -9.46 4.89
CA TYR A 157 5.09 -9.29 3.56
C TYR A 157 6.45 -8.58 3.54
N VAL A 158 6.73 -7.72 4.52
CA VAL A 158 7.97 -6.91 4.56
C VAL A 158 9.24 -7.76 4.35
N PRO A 159 9.39 -8.94 5.01
CA PRO A 159 10.48 -9.87 4.73
C PRO A 159 10.77 -10.12 3.24
N TYR A 160 9.73 -10.29 2.44
CA TYR A 160 9.84 -10.60 1.00
C TYR A 160 10.01 -9.35 0.14
N ALA A 161 9.63 -8.20 0.67
CA ALA A 161 9.64 -6.92 -0.01
C ALA A 161 10.88 -6.07 0.29
N ILE A 162 11.68 -6.42 1.31
CA ILE A 162 12.69 -5.53 1.90
C ILE A 162 13.67 -4.93 0.87
N HIS A 163 14.04 -5.66 -0.18
CA HIS A 163 14.93 -5.18 -1.25
C HIS A 163 14.27 -4.22 -2.25
N ARG A 164 12.93 -4.15 -2.27
CA ARG A 164 12.10 -3.30 -3.14
C ARG A 164 11.43 -2.17 -2.35
N THR A 165 11.31 -2.34 -1.05
CA THR A 165 10.76 -1.36 -0.12
C THR A 165 11.74 -0.22 0.06
N ARG A 166 11.26 1.02 -0.09
CA ARG A 166 12.06 2.21 0.18
C ARG A 166 12.02 2.55 1.67
N ASP A 167 13.09 3.13 2.17
CA ASP A 167 13.29 3.56 3.57
C ASP A 167 12.06 4.18 4.25
N PHE A 168 11.41 5.14 3.57
CA PHE A 168 10.25 5.84 4.11
C PHE A 168 8.97 4.99 4.18
N GLU A 169 8.82 3.96 3.34
CA GLU A 169 7.69 3.02 3.39
C GLU A 169 7.72 2.23 4.69
N LEU A 170 8.91 1.78 5.07
CA LEU A 170 9.12 1.01 6.28
C LEU A 170 8.99 1.88 7.54
N LEU A 171 9.49 3.11 7.52
CA LEU A 171 9.30 4.06 8.62
C LEU A 171 7.81 4.39 8.84
N ALA A 172 7.08 4.68 7.77
CA ALA A 172 5.65 4.94 7.87
C ALA A 172 4.89 3.72 8.44
N LEU A 173 5.26 2.50 8.01
CA LEU A 173 4.68 1.27 8.53
C LEU A 173 4.99 1.08 10.02
N VAL A 174 6.22 1.36 10.46
CA VAL A 174 6.60 1.33 11.88
C VAL A 174 5.73 2.28 12.70
N ASP A 175 5.61 3.53 12.27
CA ASP A 175 4.83 4.54 12.98
C ASP A 175 3.33 4.20 13.02
N GLY A 176 2.78 3.75 11.90
CA GLY A 176 1.42 3.23 11.84
C GLY A 176 1.21 2.05 12.78
N THR A 177 2.15 1.12 12.85
CA THR A 177 2.05 -0.05 13.73
C THR A 177 2.11 0.33 15.19
N LYS A 178 3.05 1.21 15.58
CA LYS A 178 3.14 1.75 16.95
C LYS A 178 1.83 2.41 17.38
N LYS A 179 1.13 3.09 16.45
CA LYS A 179 -0.13 3.79 16.71
C LYS A 179 -1.33 2.87 16.94
N TYR A 180 -1.34 1.63 16.41
CA TYR A 180 -2.50 0.74 16.47
C TYR A 180 -2.25 -0.56 17.25
N MET A 181 -1.00 -0.87 17.63
CA MET A 181 -0.69 -2.10 18.35
C MET A 181 -1.29 -2.18 19.77
N GLN A 182 -1.77 -1.08 20.35
CA GLN A 182 -2.41 -1.08 21.69
C GLN A 182 -3.66 -1.97 21.79
N ILE A 183 -4.34 -2.24 20.67
CA ILE A 183 -5.50 -3.14 20.65
C ILE A 183 -5.12 -4.59 20.28
N ALA A 184 -3.83 -4.88 20.07
CA ALA A 184 -3.36 -6.19 19.67
C ALA A 184 -3.58 -7.23 20.77
N SER A 185 -3.95 -8.45 20.37
CA SER A 185 -3.91 -9.60 21.27
C SER A 185 -2.46 -10.04 21.53
N LYS A 186 -2.26 -10.80 22.61
CA LYS A 186 -0.98 -11.45 22.94
C LYS A 186 -0.36 -12.18 21.74
N SER A 187 -1.14 -13.05 21.07
CA SER A 187 -0.68 -13.81 19.91
C SER A 187 -0.34 -12.93 18.70
N CYS A 188 -1.03 -11.80 18.52
CA CYS A 188 -0.69 -10.88 17.43
C CYS A 188 0.63 -10.15 17.70
N LEU A 189 0.91 -9.77 18.95
CA LEU A 189 2.20 -9.18 19.33
C LEU A 189 3.36 -10.16 19.16
N GLU A 190 3.18 -11.43 19.53
CA GLU A 190 4.16 -12.49 19.31
C GLU A 190 4.49 -12.67 17.82
N ASN A 191 3.46 -12.68 16.97
CA ASN A 191 3.62 -12.76 15.52
C ASN A 191 4.32 -11.50 14.96
N LEU A 192 3.94 -10.31 15.41
CA LEU A 192 4.59 -9.06 15.00
C LEU A 192 6.09 -9.06 15.35
N ILE A 193 6.45 -9.47 16.58
CA ILE A 193 7.85 -9.56 17.01
C ILE A 193 8.61 -10.53 16.11
N ARG A 194 8.03 -11.70 15.79
CA ARG A 194 8.64 -12.67 14.89
C ARG A 194 8.89 -12.09 13.50
N ASP A 195 7.92 -11.37 12.93
CA ASP A 195 8.06 -10.80 11.59
C ASP A 195 9.06 -9.63 11.58
N VAL A 196 9.07 -8.81 12.63
CA VAL A 196 10.09 -7.76 12.84
C VAL A 196 11.49 -8.35 12.99
N ASP A 197 11.65 -9.44 13.74
CA ASP A 197 12.94 -10.13 13.92
C ASP A 197 13.48 -10.65 12.59
N ARG A 198 12.61 -11.22 11.73
CA ARG A 198 12.99 -11.62 10.36
C ARG A 198 13.51 -10.46 9.52
N VAL A 199 12.88 -9.29 9.63
CA VAL A 199 13.31 -8.07 8.91
C VAL A 199 14.67 -7.61 9.41
N VAL A 200 14.89 -7.63 10.72
CA VAL A 200 16.19 -7.27 11.32
C VAL A 200 17.28 -8.24 10.90
N ASP A 201 17.01 -9.55 10.94
CA ASP A 201 17.98 -10.58 10.57
C ASP A 201 18.39 -10.45 9.10
N MET A 202 17.44 -10.21 8.20
CA MET A 202 17.76 -10.00 6.78
C MET A 202 18.46 -8.67 6.49
N GLY A 203 18.14 -7.62 7.24
CA GLY A 203 18.87 -6.35 7.17
C GLY A 203 20.32 -6.48 7.66
N LEU A 204 20.61 -7.41 8.58
CA LEU A 204 21.95 -7.70 9.08
C LEU A 204 22.80 -8.59 8.13
N GLU A 205 22.17 -9.29 7.18
CA GLU A 205 22.86 -10.05 6.12
C GLU A 205 23.28 -9.18 4.93
N ILE A 206 22.89 -7.90 4.90
CA ILE A 206 23.32 -6.94 3.88
C ILE A 206 24.80 -6.61 4.15
N GLY A 207 25.68 -7.31 3.42
CA GLY A 207 27.13 -7.13 3.49
C GLY A 207 27.61 -5.73 3.07
N PRO A 208 28.91 -5.44 3.24
CA PRO A 208 29.52 -4.10 3.18
C PRO A 208 29.51 -3.39 1.81
N GLU A 209 28.74 -3.86 0.83
CA GLU A 209 28.70 -3.30 -0.54
C GLU A 209 27.78 -2.08 -0.70
N MET A 210 27.05 -1.67 0.34
CA MET A 210 26.18 -0.49 0.35
C MET A 210 26.74 0.68 1.20
N GLN A 211 28.05 0.95 1.10
CA GLN A 211 28.78 2.02 1.82
C GLN A 211 28.34 3.48 1.51
N GLY A 212 27.23 3.69 0.80
CA GLY A 212 26.69 5.01 0.46
C GLY A 212 25.41 5.41 1.20
N LEU A 213 24.78 4.51 1.95
CA LEU A 213 23.43 4.68 2.56
C LEU A 213 23.40 4.55 4.10
N GLU A 214 24.57 4.55 4.74
CA GLU A 214 24.75 4.19 6.16
C GLU A 214 23.87 4.97 7.16
N GLN A 215 23.48 6.21 6.87
CA GLN A 215 22.65 7.00 7.78
C GLN A 215 21.16 6.67 7.71
N ALA A 216 20.60 6.44 6.52
CA ALA A 216 19.17 6.15 6.37
C ALA A 216 18.85 4.71 6.79
N GLU A 217 19.75 3.77 6.45
CA GLU A 217 19.70 2.37 6.87
C GLU A 217 19.81 2.23 8.40
N GLY A 218 20.63 3.08 9.03
CA GLY A 218 20.74 3.18 10.48
C GLY A 218 19.43 3.61 11.14
N ILE A 219 18.76 4.64 10.61
CA ILE A 219 17.49 5.15 11.16
C ILE A 219 16.40 4.08 11.09
N ILE A 220 16.25 3.39 9.96
CA ILE A 220 15.25 2.33 9.80
C ILE A 220 15.51 1.20 10.76
N THR A 221 16.76 0.72 10.82
CA THR A 221 17.14 -0.37 11.71
C THR A 221 16.84 0.00 13.16
N ILE A 222 17.10 1.25 13.56
CA ILE A 222 16.74 1.77 14.88
C ILE A 222 15.23 1.75 15.07
N SER A 223 14.44 2.32 14.16
CA SER A 223 12.98 2.38 14.29
C SER A 223 12.31 1.00 14.33
N VAL A 224 12.79 0.05 13.53
CA VAL A 224 12.33 -1.35 13.53
C VAL A 224 12.67 -2.03 14.85
N LYS A 225 13.89 -1.83 15.39
CA LYS A 225 14.27 -2.33 16.72
C LYS A 225 13.47 -1.69 17.84
N GLU A 226 13.16 -0.41 17.76
CA GLU A 226 12.28 0.26 18.72
C GLU A 226 10.87 -0.31 18.70
N LEU A 227 10.31 -0.60 17.52
CA LEU A 227 9.02 -1.27 17.40
C LEU A 227 9.05 -2.64 18.07
N ARG A 228 10.11 -3.43 17.84
CA ARG A 228 10.33 -4.71 18.50
C ARG A 228 10.32 -4.58 20.02
N THR A 229 11.08 -3.62 20.55
CA THR A 229 11.16 -3.36 22.00
C THR A 229 9.80 -2.96 22.56
N ALA A 230 9.09 -2.03 21.90
CA ALA A 230 7.77 -1.60 22.34
C ALA A 230 6.76 -2.74 22.36
N ALA A 231 6.73 -3.58 21.31
CA ALA A 231 5.88 -4.76 21.26
C ALA A 231 6.24 -5.78 22.36
N SER A 232 7.53 -5.96 22.66
CA SER A 232 8.00 -6.86 23.73
C SER A 232 7.57 -6.37 25.11
N SER A 233 7.74 -5.08 25.40
CA SER A 233 7.28 -4.49 26.68
C SER A 233 5.77 -4.59 26.85
N MET A 234 5.00 -4.45 25.78
CA MET A 234 3.55 -4.69 25.82
C MET A 234 3.22 -6.16 26.09
N LEU A 235 3.95 -7.09 25.46
CA LEU A 235 3.76 -8.53 25.63
C LEU A 235 4.00 -8.98 27.08
N GLU A 236 4.98 -8.39 27.76
CA GLU A 236 5.26 -8.63 29.18
C GLU A 236 4.10 -8.20 30.10
N GLY A 237 3.23 -7.31 29.63
CA GLY A 237 2.07 -6.82 30.38
C GLY A 237 0.82 -7.72 30.33
N PHE A 238 0.83 -8.82 29.56
CA PHE A 238 -0.28 -9.78 29.41
C PHE A 238 -0.12 -11.04 30.28
#